data_AF-A0A9E2PM31-F1
#
_entry.id   AF-A0A9E2PM31-F1
#
_cell.length_a   1.000
_cell.length_b   1.000
_cell.length_c   1.000
_cell.angle_alpha   90.00
_cell.angle_beta   90.00
_cell.angle_gamma   90.00
#
_symmetry.space_group_name_H-M   'P 1'
#
loop_
_entity.id
_entity.type
_entity.pdbx_description
1 polymer ?
#
loop_
_entity_poly.entity_id
_entity_poly.type
_entity_poly.pdbx_seq_one_letter_code
_entity_poly.pdbx_strand_id
1 'polypeptide(L)'
;MKFATFSFSAFLLATSTAALAADHMQHMPQADMHLADAHAVQKHVGQGVVNKIDMQHNKVNMTHSPIQSLGWPGMTMDFKVKDAAILKGIKPGQKVMFEVVNEGPRMYFVTHITPQK
;
A
#
# COMPACT_ATOMS: atom_id res chain seq x y z
N MET A 1 22.37 -35.91 -60.37
CA MET A 1 21.09 -36.66 -60.37
C MET A 1 19.98 -35.63 -60.27
N LYS A 2 19.10 -35.58 -61.28
CA LYS A 2 18.07 -34.55 -61.50
C LYS A 2 16.76 -35.04 -60.90
N PHE A 3 16.16 -34.28 -59.99
CA PHE A 3 14.82 -34.55 -59.46
C PHE A 3 13.79 -33.66 -60.16
N ALA A 4 12.70 -34.29 -60.55
CA ALA A 4 11.65 -33.78 -61.40
C ALA A 4 10.66 -32.87 -60.65
N THR A 5 10.21 -31.86 -61.38
CA THR A 5 9.05 -30.99 -61.19
C THR A 5 7.78 -31.76 -60.85
N PHE A 6 6.94 -31.24 -59.94
CA PHE A 6 5.48 -31.31 -60.07
C PHE A 6 4.82 -30.10 -59.41
N SER A 7 4.04 -29.39 -60.22
CA SER A 7 3.20 -28.25 -59.87
C SER A 7 1.77 -28.75 -59.67
N PHE A 8 1.04 -28.27 -58.67
CA PHE A 8 -0.43 -28.28 -58.68
C PHE A 8 -0.99 -27.20 -57.75
N SER A 9 -1.49 -26.11 -58.35
CA SER A 9 -2.35 -25.12 -57.70
C SER A 9 -3.77 -25.66 -57.58
N ALA A 10 -4.44 -25.44 -56.45
CA ALA A 10 -5.89 -25.23 -56.45
C ALA A 10 -6.34 -24.52 -55.16
N PHE A 11 -7.04 -23.42 -55.37
CA PHE A 11 -7.57 -22.44 -54.46
C PHE A 11 -9.01 -22.82 -54.09
N LEU A 12 -9.39 -22.83 -52.82
CA LEU A 12 -10.80 -22.81 -52.43
C LEU A 12 -10.99 -21.96 -51.15
N LEU A 13 -11.65 -20.82 -51.34
CA LEU A 13 -12.22 -19.98 -50.30
C LEU A 13 -13.61 -20.52 -49.97
N ALA A 14 -13.89 -20.80 -48.69
CA ALA A 14 -15.25 -21.02 -48.21
C ALA A 14 -15.46 -20.20 -46.93
N THR A 15 -16.37 -19.24 -47.04
CA THR A 15 -16.83 -18.32 -46.00
C THR A 15 -17.72 -19.05 -44.99
N SER A 16 -17.33 -19.06 -43.72
CA SER A 16 -18.14 -19.65 -42.64
C SER A 16 -19.30 -18.74 -42.24
N THR A 17 -20.52 -19.24 -42.38
CA THR A 17 -21.75 -18.66 -41.84
C THR A 17 -21.89 -18.95 -40.34
N ALA A 18 -22.23 -17.91 -39.57
CA ALA A 18 -22.56 -18.02 -38.16
C ALA A 18 -23.94 -18.68 -37.96
N ALA A 19 -24.03 -19.63 -37.04
CA ALA A 19 -25.29 -20.17 -36.53
C ALA A 19 -25.29 -20.07 -35.00
N LEU A 20 -26.22 -19.27 -34.49
CA LEU A 20 -26.60 -19.19 -33.08
C LEU A 20 -27.52 -20.36 -32.74
N ALA A 21 -27.22 -21.10 -31.67
CA ALA A 21 -28.23 -21.81 -30.90
C ALA A 21 -27.71 -22.03 -29.47
N ALA A 22 -28.44 -21.48 -28.52
CA ALA A 22 -28.27 -21.66 -27.10
C ALA A 22 -28.62 -23.10 -26.68
N ASP A 23 -27.88 -23.67 -25.74
CA ASP A 23 -28.40 -24.16 -24.45
C ASP A 23 -27.34 -25.07 -23.78
N HIS A 24 -26.58 -24.51 -22.84
CA HIS A 24 -25.97 -25.32 -21.78
C HIS A 24 -25.81 -24.48 -20.52
N MET A 25 -26.86 -24.54 -19.70
CA MET A 25 -26.91 -24.04 -18.33
C MET A 25 -25.93 -24.79 -17.44
N GLN A 26 -24.66 -24.36 -17.34
CA GLN A 26 -23.77 -24.59 -16.18
C GLN A 26 -22.69 -23.51 -16.07
N HIS A 27 -23.03 -22.33 -15.54
CA HIS A 27 -22.07 -21.51 -14.77
C HIS A 27 -22.80 -20.47 -13.92
N MET A 28 -22.74 -20.65 -12.60
CA MET A 28 -22.88 -19.61 -11.58
C MET A 28 -21.68 -19.80 -10.64
N PRO A 29 -21.18 -18.76 -9.96
CA PRO A 29 -20.95 -17.39 -10.39
C PRO A 29 -19.50 -16.99 -10.03
N GLN A 30 -18.65 -16.58 -10.98
CA GLN A 30 -17.40 -15.93 -10.57
C GLN A 30 -17.71 -14.47 -10.28
N ALA A 31 -18.04 -14.23 -9.00
CA ALA A 31 -17.96 -12.92 -8.40
C ALA A 31 -16.51 -12.42 -8.60
N ASP A 32 -16.33 -11.44 -9.48
CA ASP A 32 -15.18 -10.55 -9.42
C ASP A 32 -15.33 -9.68 -8.17
N MET A 33 -15.03 -10.30 -7.02
CA MET A 33 -14.86 -9.63 -5.75
C MET A 33 -13.56 -8.82 -5.80
N HIS A 34 -13.73 -7.51 -5.97
CA HIS A 34 -13.15 -6.48 -5.11
C HIS A 34 -11.62 -6.55 -4.88
N LEU A 35 -10.83 -5.88 -5.72
CA LEU A 35 -9.52 -5.36 -5.31
C LEU A 35 -9.21 -4.02 -6.00
N ALA A 36 -10.13 -3.07 -5.89
CA ALA A 36 -9.69 -1.70 -5.67
C ALA A 36 -9.45 -1.57 -4.16
N ASP A 37 -8.34 -2.13 -3.68
CA ASP A 37 -7.81 -1.82 -2.36
C ASP A 37 -7.36 -0.35 -2.44
N ALA A 38 -8.34 0.56 -2.32
CA ALA A 38 -8.07 1.89 -1.86
C ALA A 38 -7.45 1.68 -0.48
N HIS A 39 -6.11 1.62 -0.44
CA HIS A 39 -5.34 1.45 0.78
C HIS A 39 -5.78 2.55 1.75
N ALA A 40 -6.78 2.24 2.57
CA ALA A 40 -7.28 3.15 3.57
C ALA A 40 -6.10 3.38 4.49
N VAL A 41 -5.57 4.61 4.48
CA VAL A 41 -4.40 4.98 5.27
C VAL A 41 -4.75 4.71 6.74
N GLN A 42 -4.20 3.61 7.27
CA GLN A 42 -4.49 3.19 8.62
C GLN A 42 -3.79 4.14 9.58
N LYS A 43 -4.57 4.79 10.45
CA LYS A 43 -4.07 5.66 11.50
C LYS A 43 -3.90 4.85 12.79
N HIS A 44 -2.78 5.05 13.45
CA HIS A 44 -2.41 4.41 14.70
C HIS A 44 -2.04 5.48 15.71
N VAL A 45 -2.50 5.35 16.95
CA VAL A 45 -2.18 6.30 18.02
C VAL A 45 -1.10 5.70 18.90
N GLY A 46 -0.08 6.51 19.20
CA GLY A 46 0.99 6.18 20.14
C GLY A 46 1.12 7.26 21.22
N GLN A 47 1.77 6.88 22.32
CA GLN A 47 2.18 7.80 23.38
C GLN A 47 3.67 7.60 23.62
N GLY A 48 4.40 8.66 23.97
CA GLY A 48 5.82 8.56 24.20
C GLY A 48 6.45 9.82 24.79
N VAL A 49 7.77 9.75 24.97
CA VAL A 49 8.60 10.88 25.37
C VAL A 49 9.52 11.25 24.22
N VAL A 50 9.57 12.54 23.90
CA VAL A 50 10.47 13.07 22.87
C VAL A 50 11.89 13.09 23.40
N ASN A 51 12.82 12.46 22.70
CA ASN A 51 14.23 12.45 23.08
C ASN A 51 15.04 13.49 22.29
N LYS A 52 14.76 13.64 20.99
CA LYS A 52 15.47 14.56 20.10
C LYS A 52 14.58 14.98 18.92
N ILE A 53 14.77 16.20 18.44
CA ILE A 53 14.13 16.73 17.23
C ILE A 53 15.20 17.01 16.20
N ASP A 54 14.99 16.54 14.98
CA ASP A 54 15.82 16.82 13.82
C ASP A 54 14.96 17.52 12.76
N MET A 55 14.99 18.85 12.79
CA MET A 55 14.24 19.67 11.83
C MET A 55 14.84 19.64 10.43
N GLN A 56 16.12 19.28 10.28
CA GLN A 56 16.78 19.24 8.97
C GLN A 56 16.28 18.03 8.15
N HIS A 57 16.02 16.92 8.84
CA HIS A 57 15.57 15.68 8.21
C HIS A 57 14.09 15.35 8.45
N ASN A 58 13.32 16.26 9.07
CA ASN A 58 11.92 16.05 9.43
C ASN A 58 11.71 14.78 10.26
N LYS A 59 12.52 14.62 11.31
CA LYS A 59 12.45 13.46 12.20
C LYS A 59 12.31 13.88 13.66
N VAL A 60 11.69 12.99 14.42
CA VAL A 60 11.65 13.06 15.88
C VAL A 60 12.04 11.69 16.44
N ASN A 61 13.00 11.68 17.35
CA ASN A 61 13.34 10.50 18.11
C ASN A 61 12.44 10.45 19.35
N MET A 62 11.74 9.33 19.56
CA MET A 62 10.82 9.18 20.68
C MET A 62 10.97 7.80 21.31
N THR A 63 10.89 7.75 22.64
CA THR A 63 10.64 6.50 23.38
C THR A 63 9.14 6.35 23.52
N HIS A 64 8.54 5.47 22.71
CA HIS A 64 7.10 5.27 22.70
C HIS A 64 6.70 4.06 23.56
N SER A 65 5.48 4.12 24.09
CA SER A 65 4.80 2.98 24.73
C SER A 65 4.33 1.97 23.68
N PRO A 66 3.93 0.74 24.06
CA PRO A 66 3.43 -0.23 23.10
C PRO A 66 2.30 0.33 22.23
N ILE A 67 2.39 0.08 20.92
CA ILE A 67 1.36 0.47 19.95
C ILE A 67 0.67 -0.82 19.49
N GLN A 68 -0.41 -1.18 20.19
CA GLN A 68 -1.08 -2.47 20.01
C GLN A 68 -1.61 -2.67 18.58
N SER A 69 -2.12 -1.60 17.96
CA SER A 69 -2.65 -1.65 16.59
C SER A 69 -1.59 -1.92 15.52
N LEU A 70 -0.30 -1.75 15.86
CA LEU A 70 0.84 -2.10 15.01
C LEU A 70 1.58 -3.36 15.49
N GLY A 71 1.18 -3.92 16.64
CA GLY A 71 1.92 -5.00 17.30
C GLY A 71 3.32 -4.59 17.75
N TRP A 72 3.59 -3.29 17.93
CA TRP A 72 4.92 -2.82 18.32
C TRP A 72 5.07 -2.80 19.83
N PRO A 73 6.18 -3.34 20.38
CA PRO A 73 6.50 -3.15 21.79
C PRO A 73 6.86 -1.68 22.05
N GLY A 74 6.95 -1.31 23.34
CA GLY A 74 7.53 -0.01 23.68
C GLY A 74 9.01 0.01 23.32
N MET A 75 9.44 1.01 22.56
CA MET A 75 10.83 1.15 22.12
C MET A 75 11.19 2.58 21.77
N THR A 76 12.50 2.82 21.61
CA THR A 76 13.03 4.11 21.15
C THR A 76 13.33 4.02 19.66
N MET A 77 12.75 4.91 18.86
CA MET A 77 13.02 4.96 17.42
C MET A 77 12.84 6.37 16.85
N ASP A 78 13.39 6.55 15.64
CA ASP A 78 13.17 7.75 14.84
C ASP A 78 11.90 7.63 14.01
N PHE A 79 11.03 8.62 14.13
CA PHE A 79 9.84 8.78 13.31
C PHE A 79 10.03 9.92 12.33
N LYS A 80 9.73 9.69 11.04
CA LYS A 80 9.59 10.78 10.07
C LYS A 80 8.24 11.46 10.29
N VAL A 81 8.20 12.78 10.20
CA VAL A 81 6.93 13.54 10.16
C VAL A 81 6.51 13.82 8.72
N LYS A 82 5.21 13.90 8.45
CA LYS A 82 4.69 14.30 7.13
C LYS A 82 4.96 15.77 6.82
N ASP A 83 4.92 16.63 7.84
CA ASP A 83 5.15 18.06 7.74
C ASP A 83 6.07 18.50 8.89
N ALA A 84 7.11 19.27 8.56
CA ALA A 84 8.04 19.87 9.51
C ALA A 84 7.32 20.76 10.54
N ALA A 85 6.18 21.36 10.17
CA ALA A 85 5.36 22.18 11.05
C ALA A 85 4.87 21.43 12.31
N ILE A 86 4.70 20.09 12.22
CA ILE A 86 4.30 19.24 13.35
C ILE A 86 5.33 19.30 14.49
N LEU A 87 6.61 19.53 14.16
CA LEU A 87 7.70 19.58 15.14
C LEU A 87 7.80 20.93 15.85
N LYS A 88 7.09 21.97 15.38
CA LYS A 88 7.16 23.30 15.97
C LYS A 88 6.54 23.30 17.37
N GLY A 89 7.26 23.83 18.34
CA GLY A 89 6.82 23.90 19.73
C GLY A 89 7.00 22.60 20.54
N ILE A 90 7.40 21.50 19.88
CA ILE A 90 7.81 20.27 20.55
C ILE A 90 9.25 20.43 21.07
N LYS A 91 9.57 19.83 22.21
CA LYS A 91 10.89 19.89 22.86
C LYS A 91 11.28 18.51 23.41
N PRO A 92 12.58 18.17 23.46
CA PRO A 92 13.07 17.04 24.21
C PRO A 92 12.57 17.02 25.66
N GLY A 93 12.28 15.82 26.18
CA GLY A 93 11.74 15.58 27.51
C GLY A 93 10.21 15.66 27.60
N GLN A 94 9.52 16.14 26.56
CA GLN A 94 8.06 16.24 26.60
C GLN A 94 7.39 14.87 26.41
N LYS A 95 6.39 14.60 27.25
CA LYS A 95 5.41 13.55 26.99
C LYS A 95 4.48 14.00 25.88
N VAL A 96 4.21 13.13 24.92
CA VAL A 96 3.37 13.42 23.77
C VAL A 96 2.44 12.25 23.47
N MET A 97 1.29 12.56 22.91
CA MET A 97 0.46 11.62 22.16
C MET A 97 0.65 11.94 20.67
N PHE A 98 0.75 10.93 19.82
CA PHE A 98 1.01 11.12 18.40
C PHE A 98 0.19 10.18 17.53
N GLU A 99 -0.10 10.61 16.32
CA GLU A 99 -0.71 9.78 15.28
C GLU A 99 0.34 9.37 14.25
N VAL A 100 0.38 8.08 13.93
CA VAL A 100 1.19 7.49 12.87
C VAL A 100 0.28 6.94 11.78
N VAL A 101 0.63 7.20 10.53
CA VAL A 101 0.02 6.57 9.37
C VAL A 101 0.96 5.57 8.73
N ASN A 102 0.42 4.45 8.27
CA ASN A 102 1.13 3.48 7.44
C ASN A 102 0.78 3.73 5.96
N GLU A 103 1.77 4.11 5.17
CA GLU A 103 1.61 4.36 3.72
C GLU A 103 2.27 3.28 2.85
N GLY A 104 2.70 2.17 3.44
CA GLY A 104 3.26 1.04 2.72
C GLY A 104 4.22 0.22 3.57
N PRO A 105 4.82 -0.83 3.00
CA PRO A 105 5.69 -1.72 3.74
C PRO A 105 6.82 -0.95 4.44
N ARG A 106 6.77 -0.89 5.77
CA ARG A 106 7.75 -0.19 6.62
C ARG A 106 7.77 1.35 6.44
N MET A 107 6.75 1.95 5.83
CA MET A 107 6.62 3.39 5.64
C MET A 107 5.63 3.98 6.65
N TYR A 108 6.17 4.47 7.77
CA TYR A 108 5.39 5.09 8.84
C TYR A 108 5.73 6.57 8.96
N PHE A 109 4.69 7.40 9.01
CA PHE A 109 4.84 8.83 9.18
C PHE A 109 3.98 9.34 10.32
N VAL A 110 4.54 10.23 11.12
CA VAL A 110 3.79 10.96 12.13
C VAL A 110 3.03 12.12 11.46
N THR A 111 1.72 12.16 11.66
CA THR A 111 0.82 13.19 11.09
C THR A 111 0.32 14.17 12.13
N HIS A 112 0.38 13.81 13.42
CA HIS A 112 -0.03 14.68 14.51
C HIS A 112 0.80 14.40 15.77
N ILE A 113 1.12 15.45 16.53
CA ILE A 113 1.76 15.37 17.84
C ILE A 113 1.08 16.36 18.78
N THR A 114 0.66 15.89 19.95
CA THR A 114 0.04 16.70 21.00
C THR A 114 0.83 16.54 22.30
N PRO A 115 1.46 17.62 22.82
CA PRO A 115 2.06 17.61 24.14
C PRO A 115 1.06 17.22 25.22
N GLN A 116 1.47 16.34 26.12
CA GLN A 116 0.71 15.94 27.29
C GLN A 116 1.15 16.79 28.48
N LYS A 117 0.19 17.20 29.31
CA LYS A 117 0.44 17.99 30.53
C LYS A 117 1.11 17.16 31.62
#